data_AF-A0A3P7E9K3-F1
#
_entry.id   AF-A0A3P7E9K3-F1
#
_cell.length_a   1.000
_cell.length_b   1.000
_cell.length_c   1.000
_cell.angle_alpha   90.00
_cell.angle_beta   90.00
_cell.angle_gamma   90.00
#
_symmetry.space_group_name_H-M   'P 1'
#
loop_
_entity.id
_entity.type
_entity.pdbx_description
1 polymer ?
#
loop_
_entity_poly.entity_id
_entity_poly.type
_entity_poly.pdbx_seq_one_letter_code
_entity_poly.pdbx_strand_id
1 'polypeptide(L)'
;MVLDSRSLEIINVKLDNEIVDYHVENAGILGEKIIINVGKRKDGDKFNLTIIYNTGEKCSALQFLKAEQTVTKAKPYLFSQCQAIYARSIVPCMDTPSVKQSYDAVVAVPNDLICLMSAVAVGKPEEIG
;
A
#
# COMPACT_ATOMS: atom_id res chain seq x y z
N MET A 1 -11.99 5.25 -12.62
CA MET A 1 -10.95 5.79 -11.72
C MET A 1 -9.62 5.15 -12.08
N VAL A 2 -8.51 5.88 -11.90
CA VAL A 2 -7.15 5.35 -12.15
C VAL A 2 -6.32 5.58 -10.90
N LEU A 3 -5.58 4.56 -10.47
CA LEU A 3 -4.60 4.62 -9.38
C LEU A 3 -3.21 4.23 -9.91
N ASP A 4 -2.18 4.77 -9.29
CA ASP A 4 -0.80 4.39 -9.53
C ASP A 4 -0.47 3.08 -8.81
N SER A 5 0.24 2.19 -9.50
CA SER A 5 0.90 1.03 -8.90
C SER A 5 2.28 0.78 -9.49
N ARG A 6 3.08 -0.02 -8.79
CA ARG A 6 4.30 -0.61 -9.34
C ARG A 6 4.59 -1.94 -8.68
N SER A 7 4.55 -3.01 -9.46
CA SER A 7 4.84 -4.37 -8.97
C SER A 7 3.92 -4.71 -7.79
N LEU A 8 2.63 -4.43 -7.92
CA LEU A 8 1.61 -4.84 -6.96
C LEU A 8 0.80 -6.00 -7.56
N GLU A 9 0.50 -7.00 -6.73
CA GLU A 9 -0.38 -8.10 -7.08
C GLU A 9 -1.77 -7.80 -6.54
N ILE A 10 -2.68 -7.36 -7.42
CA ILE A 10 -4.06 -7.07 -7.03
C ILE A 10 -4.85 -8.38 -6.97
N ILE A 11 -5.52 -8.63 -5.85
CA ILE A 11 -6.33 -9.83 -5.63
C ILE A 11 -7.78 -9.56 -5.99
N ASN A 12 -8.37 -8.50 -5.42
CA ASN A 12 -9.70 -8.02 -5.81
C ASN A 12 -9.88 -6.54 -5.47
N VAL A 13 -10.90 -5.95 -6.11
CA VAL A 13 -11.34 -4.57 -5.87
C VAL A 13 -12.82 -4.60 -5.53
N LYS A 14 -13.21 -3.88 -4.48
CA LYS A 14 -14.60 -3.69 -4.08
C LYS A 14 -14.98 -2.22 -4.08
N LEU A 15 -16.14 -1.92 -4.63
CA LEU A 15 -16.79 -0.63 -4.57
C LEU A 15 -18.03 -0.75 -3.69
N ASP A 16 -18.07 -0.05 -2.56
CA ASP A 16 -19.19 -0.11 -1.62
C ASP A 16 -19.56 -1.56 -1.22
N ASN A 17 -18.53 -2.38 -0.96
CA ASN A 17 -18.56 -3.83 -0.67
C ASN A 17 -18.90 -4.78 -1.83
N GLU A 18 -19.26 -4.27 -3.00
CA GLU A 18 -19.49 -5.08 -4.21
C GLU A 18 -18.20 -5.28 -4.99
N ILE A 19 -17.92 -6.52 -5.42
CA ILE A 19 -16.75 -6.80 -6.25
C ILE A 19 -16.94 -6.13 -7.62
N VAL A 20 -15.91 -5.44 -8.09
CA VAL A 20 -15.92 -4.76 -9.39
C VAL A 20 -14.72 -5.18 -10.23
N ASP A 21 -14.89 -5.10 -11.55
CA ASP A 21 -13.83 -5.32 -12.50
C ASP A 21 -12.77 -4.21 -12.42
N TYR A 22 -11.52 -4.64 -12.57
CA TYR A 22 -10.37 -3.77 -12.75
C TYR A 22 -9.44 -4.39 -13.79
N HIS A 23 -8.58 -3.57 -14.38
CA HIS A 23 -7.46 -4.05 -15.17
C HIS A 23 -6.22 -3.21 -14.89
N VAL A 24 -5.06 -3.80 -15.15
CA VAL A 24 -3.75 -3.18 -14.92
C VAL A 24 -3.08 -2.96 -16.26
N GLU A 25 -2.68 -1.73 -16.54
CA GLU A 25 -1.98 -1.35 -17.77
C GLU A 25 -0.56 -0.87 -17.47
N ASN A 26 0.40 -1.23 -18.33
CA ASN A 26 1.76 -0.73 -18.23
C ASN A 26 1.81 0.78 -18.54
N ALA A 27 2.50 1.56 -17.71
CA ALA A 27 2.75 2.99 -17.87
C ALA A 27 4.25 3.32 -17.92
N GLY A 28 5.08 2.36 -18.35
CA GLY A 28 6.52 2.50 -18.50
C GLY A 28 7.22 2.88 -17.21
N ILE A 29 8.01 3.96 -17.26
CA ILE A 29 8.81 4.43 -16.11
C ILE A 29 7.97 4.90 -14.92
N LEU A 30 6.67 5.15 -15.11
CA LEU A 30 5.75 5.54 -14.04
C LEU A 30 5.16 4.33 -13.30
N GLY A 31 5.43 3.11 -13.76
CA GLY A 31 4.87 1.88 -13.21
C GLY A 31 3.66 1.41 -14.01
N GLU A 32 2.55 1.20 -13.33
CA GLU A 32 1.33 0.60 -13.84
C GLU A 32 0.11 1.45 -13.43
N LYS A 33 -0.94 1.41 -14.24
CA LYS A 33 -2.23 2.03 -13.97
C LYS A 33 -3.21 0.96 -13.56
N ILE A 34 -3.80 1.09 -12.37
CA ILE A 34 -4.96 0.27 -11.98
C ILE A 34 -6.20 1.04 -12.40
N ILE A 35 -6.92 0.51 -13.39
CA ILE A 35 -8.12 1.13 -13.96
C ILE A 35 -9.35 0.41 -13.42
N ILE A 36 -10.19 1.16 -12.73
CA ILE A 36 -11.36 0.65 -12.00
C ILE A 36 -12.62 1.33 -12.52
N ASN A 37 -13.63 0.54 -12.90
CA ASN A 37 -14.93 1.08 -13.27
C ASN A 37 -15.74 1.43 -12.01
N VAL A 38 -15.89 2.72 -11.73
CA VAL A 38 -16.62 3.23 -10.56
C VAL A 38 -18.07 3.61 -10.87
N GLY A 39 -18.55 3.33 -12.10
CA GLY A 39 -19.85 3.73 -12.59
C GLY A 39 -19.99 5.23 -12.85
N LYS A 40 -21.22 5.68 -13.14
CA LYS A 40 -21.55 7.11 -13.24
C LYS A 40 -21.63 7.70 -11.83
N ARG A 41 -20.82 8.71 -11.55
CA ARG A 41 -20.80 9.45 -10.27
C ARG A 41 -20.97 10.94 -10.55
N LYS A 42 -21.62 11.66 -9.63
CA LYS A 42 -21.77 13.12 -9.65
C LYS A 42 -20.63 13.77 -8.88
N ASP A 43 -20.42 15.06 -9.11
CA ASP A 43 -19.48 15.84 -8.31
C ASP A 43 -19.91 15.82 -6.83
N GLY A 44 -18.94 15.59 -5.94
CA GLY A 44 -19.17 15.43 -4.50
C GLY A 44 -19.66 14.04 -4.06
N ASP A 45 -19.99 13.12 -4.96
CA ASP A 45 -20.33 11.74 -4.59
C ASP A 45 -19.14 11.09 -3.86
N LYS A 46 -19.44 10.42 -2.74
CA LYS A 46 -18.47 9.64 -1.97
C LYS A 46 -18.77 8.16 -2.16
N PHE A 47 -17.72 7.36 -2.22
CA PHE A 47 -17.79 5.90 -2.27
C PHE A 47 -16.59 5.32 -1.52
N ASN A 48 -16.74 4.08 -1.05
CA ASN A 48 -15.63 3.34 -0.45
C ASN A 48 -15.02 2.43 -1.49
N LEU A 49 -13.70 2.53 -1.66
CA LEU A 49 -12.92 1.66 -2.52
C LEU A 49 -11.99 0.81 -1.65
N THR A 50 -12.22 -0.50 -1.65
CA THR A 50 -11.37 -1.46 -0.94
C THR A 50 -10.57 -2.26 -1.96
N ILE A 51 -9.25 -2.30 -1.82
CA ILE A 51 -8.37 -3.07 -2.70
C ILE A 51 -7.62 -4.06 -1.83
N ILE A 52 -7.74 -5.35 -2.17
CA ILE A 52 -6.97 -6.43 -1.54
C ILE A 52 -5.78 -6.71 -2.45
N TYR A 53 -4.57 -6.62 -1.92
CA TYR A 53 -3.35 -6.71 -2.72
C TYR A 53 -2.15 -7.19 -1.90
N ASN A 54 -1.10 -7.63 -2.61
CA ASN A 54 0.24 -7.86 -2.06
C ASN A 54 1.27 -6.95 -2.73
N THR A 55 2.34 -6.61 -2.01
CA THR A 55 3.54 -6.07 -2.65
C THR A 55 4.23 -7.19 -3.43
N GLY A 56 4.53 -6.96 -4.70
CA GLY A 56 5.22 -7.94 -5.55
C GLY A 56 6.74 -7.94 -5.34
N GLU A 57 7.39 -8.92 -5.96
CA GLU A 57 8.83 -9.19 -5.78
C GLU A 57 9.76 -8.01 -6.16
N LYS A 58 9.31 -7.13 -7.05
CA LYS A 58 10.07 -5.94 -7.49
C LYS A 58 9.60 -4.67 -6.78
N CYS A 59 9.07 -4.80 -5.57
CA CYS A 59 8.76 -3.65 -4.72
C CYS A 59 9.98 -2.77 -4.59
N SER A 60 9.83 -1.50 -4.96
CA SER A 60 10.94 -0.55 -5.07
C SER A 60 11.02 0.42 -3.89
N ALA A 61 10.03 0.39 -3.02
CA ALA A 61 9.91 1.29 -1.88
C ALA A 61 10.36 0.65 -0.56
N LEU A 62 10.50 -0.67 -0.53
CA LEU A 62 10.78 -1.45 0.67
C LEU A 62 12.19 -2.03 0.61
N GLN A 63 12.91 -1.90 1.71
CA GLN A 63 14.18 -2.59 1.88
C GLN A 63 14.10 -3.55 3.06
N PHE A 64 14.21 -4.84 2.75
CA PHE A 64 14.28 -5.90 3.72
C PHE A 64 15.74 -6.20 4.05
N LEU A 65 16.09 -6.11 5.33
CA LEU A 65 17.38 -6.50 5.86
C LEU A 65 17.24 -7.85 6.56
N LYS A 66 18.11 -8.79 6.19
CA LYS A 66 18.32 -10.02 6.94
C LYS A 66 18.93 -9.69 8.30
N ALA A 67 18.77 -10.61 9.26
CA ALA A 67 19.34 -10.45 10.59
C ALA A 67 20.82 -10.08 10.56
N GLU A 68 21.63 -10.76 9.75
CA GLU A 68 23.07 -10.52 9.56
C GLU A 68 23.44 -9.10 9.10
N GLN A 69 22.50 -8.39 8.47
CA GLN A 69 22.67 -7.01 7.98
C GLN A 69 22.29 -5.97 9.05
N THR A 70 21.75 -6.40 10.19
CA THR A 70 21.42 -5.54 11.33
C THR A 70 22.57 -5.49 12.33
N VAL A 71 22.61 -4.41 13.14
CA VAL A 71 23.66 -4.21 14.14
C VAL A 71 23.74 -5.37 15.15
N THR A 72 22.59 -5.86 15.61
CA THR A 72 22.52 -6.93 16.63
C THR A 72 22.70 -8.32 16.04
N LYS A 73 22.59 -8.47 14.71
CA LYS A 73 22.62 -9.76 14.00
C LYS A 73 21.55 -10.77 14.43
N ALA A 74 20.55 -10.33 15.19
CA ALA A 74 19.59 -11.22 15.84
C ALA A 74 18.25 -11.30 15.10
N LYS A 75 17.80 -10.20 14.46
CA LYS A 75 16.45 -10.07 13.91
C LYS A 75 16.44 -9.33 12.59
N PRO A 76 15.49 -9.62 11.69
CA PRO A 76 15.34 -8.87 10.45
C PRO A 76 14.87 -7.44 10.70
N TYR A 77 14.96 -6.60 9.68
CA TYR A 77 14.46 -5.23 9.72
C TYR A 77 13.84 -4.84 8.38
N LEU A 78 12.79 -4.03 8.42
CA LEU A 78 12.13 -3.48 7.24
C LEU A 78 11.99 -1.98 7.40
N PHE A 79 12.33 -1.23 6.36
CA PHE A 79 11.96 0.17 6.25
C PHE A 79 11.45 0.51 4.85
N SER A 80 10.71 1.60 4.77
CA SER A 80 10.19 2.15 3.52
C SER A 80 10.80 3.51 3.19
N GLN A 81 10.88 3.82 1.89
CA GLN A 81 11.20 5.14 1.38
C GLN A 81 10.30 5.44 0.18
N CYS A 82 9.30 6.31 0.38
CA CYS A 82 8.27 6.58 -0.62
C CYS A 82 8.60 7.74 -1.55
N GLN A 83 9.42 8.72 -1.12
CA GLN A 83 9.72 9.88 -1.97
C GLN A 83 10.62 9.45 -3.14
N ALA A 84 10.35 9.84 -4.40
CA ALA A 84 9.29 10.78 -4.83
C ALA A 84 7.97 10.14 -5.27
N ILE A 85 8.01 8.93 -5.81
CA ILE A 85 6.87 8.23 -6.44
C ILE A 85 6.90 6.72 -6.16
N TYR A 86 7.38 6.34 -4.99
CA TYR A 86 7.54 4.94 -4.60
C TYR A 86 6.37 4.44 -3.72
N ALA A 87 5.49 5.33 -3.24
CA ALA A 87 4.31 4.90 -2.49
C ALA A 87 3.43 3.93 -3.30
N ARG A 88 3.33 4.14 -4.62
CA ARG A 88 2.66 3.23 -5.57
C ARG A 88 3.19 1.78 -5.56
N SER A 89 4.37 1.54 -5.00
CA SER A 89 4.96 0.19 -4.87
C SER A 89 4.63 -0.49 -3.54
N ILE A 90 3.96 0.22 -2.62
CA ILE A 90 3.47 -0.29 -1.33
C ILE A 90 1.94 -0.33 -1.30
N VAL A 91 1.27 0.66 -1.89
CA VAL A 91 -0.19 0.79 -1.84
C VAL A 91 -0.72 1.37 -3.16
N PRO A 92 -1.81 0.82 -3.72
CA PRO A 92 -2.54 1.46 -4.82
C PRO A 92 -3.05 2.83 -4.39
N CYS A 93 -2.51 3.91 -4.96
CA CYS A 93 -2.87 5.26 -4.54
C CYS A 93 -2.75 6.27 -5.68
N MET A 94 -3.26 7.49 -5.48
CA MET A 94 -2.94 8.62 -6.36
C MET A 94 -1.59 9.19 -5.92
N ASP A 95 -0.50 8.63 -6.44
CA ASP A 95 0.87 8.85 -5.97
C ASP A 95 1.44 10.16 -6.55
N THR A 96 0.82 11.26 -6.12
CA THR A 96 1.16 12.63 -6.47
C THR A 96 1.06 13.52 -5.23
N PRO A 97 2.03 14.43 -5.00
CA PRO A 97 1.96 15.37 -3.88
C PRO A 97 0.80 16.38 -3.98
N SER A 98 0.11 16.46 -5.12
CA SER A 98 -1.11 17.28 -5.27
C SER A 98 -2.31 16.71 -4.51
N VAL A 99 -2.29 15.43 -4.14
CA VAL A 99 -3.33 14.77 -3.35
C VAL A 99 -2.82 14.57 -1.92
N LYS A 100 -3.59 15.03 -0.93
CA LYS A 100 -3.30 14.85 0.49
C LYS A 100 -4.42 14.08 1.15
N GLN A 101 -4.07 13.08 1.97
CA GLN A 101 -5.02 12.20 2.64
C GLN A 101 -4.57 11.95 4.08
N SER A 102 -5.52 11.92 5.01
CA SER A 102 -5.33 11.28 6.31
C SER A 102 -5.33 9.76 6.12
N TYR A 103 -4.67 9.03 7.03
CA TYR A 103 -4.69 7.58 7.00
C TYR A 103 -4.74 7.03 8.43
N ASP A 104 -5.32 5.83 8.53
CA ASP A 104 -5.21 4.93 9.67
C ASP A 104 -4.56 3.64 9.16
N ALA A 105 -3.88 2.91 10.04
CA ALA A 105 -3.22 1.66 9.67
C ALA A 105 -3.22 0.66 10.83
N VAL A 106 -3.42 -0.61 10.47
CA VAL A 106 -3.18 -1.76 11.34
C VAL A 106 -2.11 -2.60 10.68
N VAL A 107 -0.98 -2.78 11.37
CA VAL A 107 0.18 -3.51 10.82
C VAL A 107 0.50 -4.70 11.71
N ALA A 108 0.26 -5.90 11.19
CA ALA A 108 0.67 -7.13 11.81
C ALA A 108 2.18 -7.35 11.60
N VAL A 109 2.91 -7.63 12.67
CA VAL A 109 4.34 -7.99 12.65
C VAL A 109 4.57 -9.16 13.59
N PRO A 110 5.64 -9.95 13.42
CA PRO A 110 6.06 -10.91 14.43
C PRO A 110 6.12 -10.28 15.83
N ASN A 111 5.63 -10.99 16.85
CA ASN A 111 5.46 -10.48 18.23
C ASN A 111 6.77 -10.01 18.89
N ASP A 112 7.89 -10.38 18.29
CA ASP A 112 9.22 -10.11 18.77
C ASP A 112 9.89 -8.93 18.03
N LEU A 113 9.12 -8.22 17.20
CA LEU A 113 9.46 -7.00 16.47
C LEU A 113 8.52 -5.83 16.86
N ILE A 114 8.92 -4.62 16.48
CA ILE A 114 8.16 -3.39 16.71
C ILE A 114 7.89 -2.73 15.36
N CYS A 115 6.66 -2.27 15.15
CA CYS A 115 6.29 -1.45 13.99
C CYS A 115 6.23 0.03 14.38
N LEU A 116 6.77 0.88 13.51
CA LEU A 116 6.61 2.34 13.55
C LEU A 116 6.13 2.83 12.18
N MET A 117 5.37 3.91 12.18
CA MET A 117 4.84 4.56 10.97
C MET A 117 4.99 6.07 11.07
N SER A 118 4.74 6.79 9.97
CA SER A 118 4.66 8.25 9.92
C SER A 118 3.35 8.77 10.53
N ALA A 119 2.96 8.24 11.69
CA ALA A 119 1.70 8.49 12.40
C ALA A 119 1.89 8.38 13.92
N VAL A 120 0.89 8.87 14.64
CA VAL A 120 0.79 8.69 16.09
C VAL A 120 0.24 7.29 16.36
N ALA A 121 0.94 6.51 17.19
CA ALA A 121 0.47 5.19 17.59
C ALA A 121 -0.82 5.30 18.43
N VAL A 122 -1.79 4.43 18.13
CA VAL A 122 -3.08 4.36 18.84
C VAL A 122 -3.20 2.98 19.49
N GLY A 123 -3.49 2.94 20.80
CA GLY A 123 -3.64 1.70 21.54
C GLY A 123 -2.33 0.99 21.87
N LYS A 124 -2.44 -0.24 22.40
CA LYS A 124 -1.30 -1.15 22.60
C LYS A 124 -1.32 -2.22 21.51
N PRO A 125 -0.16 -2.79 21.14
CA PRO A 125 -0.13 -3.96 20.25
C PRO A 125 -1.01 -5.09 20.80
N GLU A 126 -1.77 -5.72 19.91
CA GLU A 126 -2.63 -6.87 20.21
C GLU A 126 -2.07 -8.10 19.46
N GLU A 127 -2.08 -9.26 20.11
CA GLU A 127 -1.74 -10.52 19.42
C GLU A 127 -2.89 -10.93 18.51
N ILE A 128 -2.56 -11.18 17.25
CA ILE A 128 -3.45 -11.68 16.20
C ILE A 128 -2.99 -13.09 15.89
N GLY A 129 -3.86 -14.06 16.18
CA GLY A 129 -3.55 -15.50 16.25
C GLY A 129 -3.03 -16.14 14.98
#